data_AF-A0A0C9TYP6-F1
#
_entry.id   AF-A0A0C9TYP6-F1
#
_cell.length_a   1.000
_cell.length_b   1.000
_cell.length_c   1.000
_cell.angle_alpha   90.00
_cell.angle_beta   90.00
_cell.angle_gamma   90.00
#
_symmetry.space_group_name_H-M   'P 1'
#
loop_
_entity.id
_entity.type
_entity.pdbx_description
1 polymer ?
#
loop_
_entity_poly.entity_id
_entity_poly.type
_entity_poly.pdbx_seq_one_letter_code
_entity_poly.pdbx_strand_id
1 'polypeptide(L)'
;MSGASEAYGLLAFPPDVPMDNYIQALPDLATFIDNTNDVLSFYKEELDGESVNRISLLAACRPCPKHEVLLQLADLAVEAHDNVLHILKPNDRAYEVQTGRSKSTTEVYAVA
;
A
#
# COMPACT_ATOMS: atom_id res chain seq x y z
N MET A 1 10.57 6.71 7.86
CA MET A 1 10.16 6.89 6.46
C MET A 1 11.12 7.87 5.81
N SER A 2 11.63 7.54 4.63
CA SER A 2 12.65 8.32 3.90
C SER A 2 12.05 9.25 2.83
N GLY A 3 10.72 9.29 2.67
CA GLY A 3 10.04 9.98 1.56
C GLY A 3 9.94 9.14 0.27
N ALA A 4 10.55 7.94 0.26
CA ALA A 4 10.61 7.11 -0.93
C ALA A 4 9.25 6.52 -1.31
N SER A 5 8.41 6.17 -0.33
CA SER A 5 7.09 5.60 -0.55
C SER A 5 6.13 6.60 -1.19
N GLU A 6 6.17 7.87 -0.80
CA GLU A 6 5.42 8.95 -1.46
C GLU A 6 5.90 9.17 -2.90
N ALA A 7 7.22 9.14 -3.13
CA ALA A 7 7.77 9.26 -4.47
C ALA A 7 7.33 8.09 -5.38
N TYR A 8 7.39 6.85 -4.89
CA TYR A 8 6.88 5.69 -5.61
C TYR A 8 5.37 5.80 -5.84
N GLY A 9 4.60 6.28 -4.87
CA GLY A 9 3.15 6.47 -5.01
C GLY A 9 2.78 7.50 -6.08
N LEU A 10 3.51 8.61 -6.19
CA LEU A 10 3.33 9.58 -7.27
C LEU A 10 3.70 9.01 -8.65
N LEU A 11 4.80 8.25 -8.71
CA LEU A 11 5.31 7.65 -9.94
C LEU A 11 4.52 6.41 -10.39
N ALA A 12 3.66 5.86 -9.54
CA ALA A 12 2.80 4.72 -9.88
C ALA A 12 1.71 5.09 -10.92
N PHE A 13 1.37 6.37 -11.04
CA PHE A 13 0.37 6.86 -11.98
C PHE A 13 1.01 7.40 -13.25
N PRO A 14 0.52 7.01 -14.44
CA PRO A 14 1.03 7.54 -15.70
C PRO A 14 0.58 9.00 -15.90
N PRO A 15 1.26 9.78 -16.76
CA PRO A 15 1.00 11.21 -16.92
C PRO A 15 -0.40 11.57 -17.44
N ASP A 16 -1.14 10.61 -18.01
CA ASP A 16 -2.53 10.79 -18.46
C ASP A 16 -3.54 10.79 -17.31
N VAL A 17 -3.15 10.43 -16.09
CA VAL A 17 -4.00 10.50 -14.90
C VAL A 17 -3.77 11.84 -14.17
N PRO A 18 -4.78 12.72 -14.09
CA PRO A 18 -4.67 13.96 -13.32
C PRO A 18 -4.36 13.69 -11.85
N MET A 19 -3.43 14.45 -11.28
CA MET A 19 -3.01 14.33 -9.88
C MET A 19 -4.19 14.42 -8.90
N ASP A 20 -5.14 15.31 -9.17
CA ASP A 20 -6.36 15.50 -8.36
C ASP A 20 -7.19 14.20 -8.22
N ASN A 21 -7.04 13.25 -9.14
CA ASN A 21 -7.79 11.99 -9.13
C ASN A 21 -7.22 10.93 -8.18
N TYR A 22 -5.96 11.06 -7.76
CA TYR A 22 -5.30 10.06 -6.90
C TYR A 22 -4.55 10.64 -5.71
N ILE A 23 -4.33 11.96 -5.64
CA ILE A 23 -3.53 12.58 -4.57
C ILE A 23 -4.08 12.31 -3.17
N GLN A 24 -5.39 12.15 -3.03
CA GLN A 24 -6.03 11.80 -1.76
C GLN A 24 -5.71 10.37 -1.30
N ALA A 25 -5.36 9.47 -2.22
CA ALA A 25 -4.96 8.10 -1.90
C ALA A 25 -3.46 8.00 -1.55
N LEU A 26 -2.67 9.06 -1.77
CA LEU A 26 -1.21 9.03 -1.61
C LEU A 26 -0.77 8.64 -0.18
N PRO A 27 -1.39 9.13 0.92
CA PRO A 27 -0.99 8.74 2.27
C PRO A 27 -1.17 7.24 2.56
N ASP A 28 -2.31 6.67 2.14
CA ASP A 28 -2.56 5.24 2.28
C ASP A 28 -1.67 4.42 1.33
N LEU A 29 -1.40 4.92 0.13
CA LEU A 29 -0.49 4.26 -0.82
C LEU A 29 0.95 4.23 -0.27
N ALA A 30 1.43 5.31 0.35
CA ALA A 30 2.72 5.35 1.00
C ALA A 30 2.80 4.35 2.17
N THR A 31 1.73 4.29 2.99
CA THR A 31 1.60 3.33 4.08
C THR A 31 1.62 1.88 3.57
N PHE A 32 0.89 1.61 2.48
CA PHE A 32 0.90 0.31 1.82
C PHE A 32 2.29 -0.06 1.33
N ILE A 33 2.99 0.85 0.64
CA ILE A 33 4.33 0.62 0.09
C ILE A 33 5.34 0.32 1.21
N ASP A 34 5.37 1.13 2.27
CA ASP A 34 6.32 0.95 3.37
C ASP A 34 6.03 -0.33 4.15
N ASN A 35 4.77 -0.57 4.54
CA ASN A 35 4.42 -1.78 5.29
C ASN A 35 4.64 -3.06 4.47
N THR A 36 4.31 -3.04 3.18
CA THR A 36 4.55 -4.18 2.29
C THR A 36 6.04 -4.42 2.10
N ASN A 37 6.86 -3.36 2.00
CA ASN A 37 8.30 -3.49 1.96
C ASN A 37 8.82 -4.19 3.22
N ASP A 38 8.46 -3.69 4.41
CA ASP A 38 8.88 -4.28 5.68
C ASP A 38 8.44 -5.75 5.82
N VAL A 39 7.20 -6.08 5.42
CA VAL A 39 6.67 -7.45 5.51
C VAL A 39 7.40 -8.39 4.55
N LEU A 40 7.57 -8.01 3.29
CA LEU A 40 8.17 -8.86 2.27
C LEU A 40 9.69 -8.95 2.40
N SER A 41 10.34 -7.91 2.91
CA SER A 41 11.79 -7.89 3.13
C SER A 41 12.21 -8.58 4.43
N PHE A 42 11.31 -8.73 5.40
CA PHE A 42 11.63 -9.27 6.72
C PHE A 42 12.36 -10.61 6.68
N TYR A 43 11.93 -11.54 5.83
CA TYR A 43 12.53 -12.87 5.76
C TYR A 43 14.02 -12.83 5.40
N LYS A 44 14.40 -12.03 4.40
CA LYS A 44 15.82 -11.90 4.02
C LYS A 44 16.62 -11.19 5.13
N GLU A 45 16.03 -10.18 5.78
CA GLU A 45 16.69 -9.39 6.82
C GLU A 45 16.97 -10.22 8.07
N GLU A 46 16.02 -11.09 8.47
CA GLU A 46 16.25 -12.02 9.59
C GLU A 46 17.34 -13.06 9.26
N LEU A 47 17.40 -13.56 8.02
CA LEU A 47 18.46 -14.49 7.59
C LEU A 47 19.84 -13.84 7.61
N ASP A 48 19.92 -12.57 7.22
CA ASP A 48 21.15 -11.78 7.21
C ASP A 48 21.52 -11.25 8.62
N GLY A 49 20.70 -11.52 9.63
CA GLY A 49 20.92 -11.08 11.00
C GLY A 49 20.73 -9.58 11.22
N GLU A 50 20.05 -8.90 10.29
CA GLU A 50 19.74 -7.48 10.41
C GLU A 50 18.76 -7.26 11.57
N SER A 51 19.17 -6.45 12.55
CA SER A 51 18.36 -6.12 13.74
C SER A 51 17.82 -4.69 13.71
N VAL A 52 18.21 -3.90 12.71
CA VAL A 52 17.79 -2.50 12.52
C VAL A 52 16.77 -2.42 11.38
N ASN A 53 15.79 -3.33 11.39
CA ASN A 53 14.60 -3.27 10.54
C ASN A 53 13.37 -2.86 11.36
N ARG A 54 12.31 -2.39 10.69
CA ARG A 54 11.13 -1.82 11.36
C ARG A 54 10.45 -2.84 12.28
N ILE A 55 10.33 -4.10 11.88
CA ILE A 55 9.70 -5.16 12.68
C ILE A 55 10.48 -5.41 13.97
N SER A 56 11.80 -5.55 13.88
CA SER A 56 12.68 -5.77 15.03
C SER A 56 12.66 -4.58 15.99
N LEU A 57 12.70 -3.36 15.46
CA LEU A 57 12.65 -2.14 16.25
C LEU A 57 11.30 -1.99 16.99
N LEU A 58 10.18 -2.25 16.31
CA LEU A 58 8.85 -2.20 16.92
C LEU A 58 8.66 -3.27 17.99
N ALA A 59 9.14 -4.50 17.75
CA ALA A 59 9.11 -5.59 18.73
C ALA A 59 9.93 -5.26 19.99
N ALA A 60 11.05 -4.53 19.83
CA ALA A 60 11.84 -4.05 20.96
C ALA A 60 11.15 -2.90 21.72
N CYS A 61 10.51 -1.96 21.02
CA CYS A 61 9.79 -0.83 21.62
C CYS A 61 8.50 -1.24 22.34
N ARG A 62 7.80 -2.27 21.83
CA ARG A 62 6.59 -2.85 22.41
C ARG A 62 6.93 -4.31 22.67
N PRO A 63 7.47 -4.69 23.85
CA PRO A 63 8.09 -5.99 24.11
C PRO A 63 7.20 -7.20 23.76
N CYS A 64 7.13 -7.53 22.48
CA CYS A 64 6.27 -8.54 21.89
C CYS A 64 7.07 -9.30 20.82
N PRO A 65 6.64 -10.52 20.47
CA PRO A 65 7.30 -11.30 19.44
C PRO A 65 7.31 -10.60 18.07
N LYS A 66 8.43 -10.68 17.33
CA LYS A 66 8.54 -10.12 15.97
C LYS A 66 7.44 -10.59 15.02
N HIS A 67 6.97 -11.84 15.16
CA HIS A 67 5.91 -12.38 14.33
C HIS A 67 4.55 -11.69 14.56
N GLU A 68 4.28 -11.20 15.77
CA GLU A 68 3.05 -10.42 16.04
C GLU A 68 3.12 -9.06 15.35
N VAL A 69 4.29 -8.41 15.38
CA VAL A 69 4.51 -7.15 14.65
C VAL A 69 4.40 -7.36 13.15
N LEU A 70 4.96 -8.45 12.61
CA LEU A 70 4.85 -8.82 11.20
C LEU A 70 3.37 -8.94 10.78
N LEU A 71 2.55 -9.64 11.57
CA LEU A 71 1.11 -9.78 11.31
C LEU A 71 0.40 -8.42 11.36
N GLN A 72 0.69 -7.59 12.37
CA GLN A 72 0.11 -6.24 12.48
C GLN A 72 0.44 -5.36 11.27
N LEU A 73 1.69 -5.37 10.80
CA LEU A 73 2.08 -4.59 9.62
C LEU A 73 1.44 -5.13 8.34
N ALA A 74 1.26 -6.45 8.23
CA ALA A 74 0.55 -7.07 7.12
C ALA A 74 -0.92 -6.65 7.11
N ASP A 75 -1.60 -6.67 8.25
CA ASP A 75 -3.00 -6.22 8.37
C ASP A 75 -3.14 -4.74 8.00
N LEU A 76 -2.24 -3.89 8.49
CA LEU A 76 -2.21 -2.46 8.14
C LEU A 76 -1.92 -2.22 6.66
N ALA A 77 -1.10 -3.06 6.02
CA ALA A 77 -0.86 -2.98 4.58
C ALA A 77 -2.14 -3.30 3.79
N VAL A 78 -2.87 -4.36 4.19
CA VAL A 78 -4.15 -4.73 3.55
C VAL A 78 -5.18 -3.62 3.73
N GLU A 79 -5.34 -3.09 4.94
CA GLU A 79 -6.28 -1.99 5.21
C GLU A 79 -5.96 -0.75 4.39
N ALA A 80 -4.68 -0.35 4.34
CA ALA A 80 -4.24 0.80 3.54
C ALA A 80 -4.51 0.58 2.04
N HIS A 81 -4.27 -0.63 1.53
CA HIS A 81 -4.59 -0.97 0.14
C HIS A 81 -6.10 -0.88 -0.15
N ASP A 82 -6.93 -1.40 0.73
CA ASP A 82 -8.39 -1.33 0.59
C ASP A 82 -8.89 0.13 0.60
N ASN A 83 -8.30 0.98 1.45
CA ASN A 83 -8.58 2.42 1.46
C ASN A 83 -8.16 3.10 0.15
N VAL A 84 -6.97 2.80 -0.39
CA VAL A 84 -6.54 3.28 -1.70
C VAL A 84 -7.58 2.90 -2.77
N LEU A 85 -8.00 1.64 -2.83
CA LEU A 85 -8.99 1.20 -3.81
C LEU A 85 -10.33 1.90 -3.62
N HIS A 86 -10.76 2.14 -2.39
CA HIS A 86 -11.99 2.88 -2.09
C HIS A 86 -11.92 4.32 -2.59
N ILE A 87 -10.81 5.03 -2.31
CA ILE A 87 -10.58 6.42 -2.72
C ILE A 87 -10.49 6.56 -4.23
N LEU A 88 -9.83 5.60 -4.91
CA LEU A 88 -9.67 5.63 -6.36
C LEU A 88 -10.93 5.18 -7.11
N LYS A 89 -11.86 4.48 -6.45
CA LYS A 89 -13.07 3.92 -7.07
C LYS A 89 -13.89 4.93 -7.89
N PRO A 90 -14.04 6.22 -7.54
CA PRO A 90 -14.76 7.17 -8.39
C PRO A 90 -14.03 7.53 -9.70
N ASN A 91 -12.72 7.32 -9.78
CA ASN A 91 -11.88 7.67 -10.92
C ASN A 91 -11.43 6.41 -11.66
N ASP A 92 -12.19 6.02 -12.69
CA ASP A 92 -11.96 4.76 -13.44
C ASP A 92 -10.50 4.57 -13.84
N ARG A 93 -9.90 5.54 -14.52
CA ARG A 93 -8.51 5.42 -14.98
C ARG A 93 -7.51 5.23 -13.84
N ALA A 94 -7.65 5.97 -12.73
CA ALA A 94 -6.75 5.84 -11.59
C ALA A 94 -6.92 4.48 -10.89
N TYR A 95 -8.16 4.01 -10.77
CA TYR A 95 -8.48 2.69 -10.25
C TYR A 95 -7.92 1.55 -11.12
N GLU A 96 -8.04 1.68 -12.44
CA GLU A 96 -7.52 0.71 -13.41
C GLU A 96 -6.00 0.60 -13.35
N VAL A 97 -5.30 1.74 -13.26
CA VAL A 97 -3.84 1.78 -13.11
C VAL A 97 -3.42 1.04 -11.85
N GLN A 98 -4.08 1.29 -10.72
CA GLN A 98 -3.72 0.68 -9.45
C GLN A 98 -4.00 -0.84 -9.41
N THR A 99 -5.09 -1.28 -10.05
CA THR A 99 -5.50 -2.70 -9.99
C THR A 99 -5.01 -3.54 -11.17
N GLY A 100 -4.55 -2.88 -12.25
CA GLY A 100 -4.28 -3.53 -13.54
C GLY A 100 -5.54 -4.09 -14.22
N ARG A 101 -6.75 -3.75 -13.75
CA ARG A 101 -8.02 -4.30 -14.23
C ARG A 101 -8.89 -3.18 -14.79
N SER A 102 -9.35 -3.32 -16.03
CA SER A 102 -10.40 -2.46 -16.58
C SER A 102 -11.71 -2.69 -15.83
N LYS A 103 -12.42 -1.61 -15.48
CA LYS A 103 -13.79 -1.77 -14.97
C LYS A 103 -14.65 -2.29 -16.12
N SER A 104 -15.04 -3.55 -16.05
CA SER A 104 -15.99 -4.11 -17.00
C SER A 104 -17.27 -3.28 -16.92
N THR A 105 -17.76 -2.79 -18.06
CA THR A 105 -18.95 -1.92 -18.23
C THR A 105 -20.28 -2.61 -17.86
N THR A 106 -20.29 -3.51 -16.88
CA THR A 106 -21.43 -4.36 -16.51
C THR A 106 -22.24 -3.75 -15.36
N GLU A 107 -22.56 -2.45 -15.42
CA GLU A 107 -23.61 -1.86 -14.57
C GLU A 107 -24.51 -0.86 -15.32
N VAL A 108 -24.40 -0.74 -16.65
CA VAL A 108 -25.23 0.20 -17.42
C VAL A 108 -26.57 -0.40 -17.90
N TYR A 109 -26.81 -1.71 -17.70
CA TYR A 109 -28.03 -2.38 -18.18
C TYR A 109 -28.84 -3.13 -17.10
N ALA A 110 -28.62 -2.85 -15.81
CA ALA A 110 -29.43 -3.47 -14.74
C ALA A 110 -30.65 -2.64 -14.31
N VAL A 111 -30.85 -1.42 -14.83
CA VAL A 111 -32.04 -0.61 -14.53
C VAL A 111 -32.44 0.24 -15.75
N ALA A 112 -33.21 -0.35 -16.67
CA ALA A 112 -34.21 0.34 -17.52
C ALA A 112 -34.94 -0.68 -18.41
#